data_AF-A0AA41KBF9-F1
#
_entry.id   AF-A0AA41KBF9-F1
#
_cell.length_a   1.000
_cell.length_b   1.000
_cell.length_c   1.000
_cell.angle_alpha   90.00
_cell.angle_beta   90.00
_cell.angle_gamma   90.00
#
_symmetry.space_group_name_H-M   'P 1'
#
loop_
_entity.id
_entity.type
_entity.pdbx_description
1 polymer ?
#
loop_
_entity_poly.entity_id
_entity_poly.type
_entity_poly.pdbx_seq_one_letter_code
_entity_poly.pdbx_strand_id
1 'polypeptide(L)'
;MKWDIRVETNGQQPYSSVDDLTSYEQNMPPYAYCLPRYAKMEGTYSNVPDVLEQGQNGYISTALSGQDGDFGVPPVITVTFDRLKTSNGVSMVFNRISGDYASRLKIAWYKDTELVQEQEFAPDGVEYFCRAKVPLFNQLVITFLETNRPYRYLWLSVLKNQRMTDAGGLKIVYDDIALGAADDHTAATDDKDYYVDLQDLKVGVEFPDYALCLPRYAKMDGGYSNAPDTLDDMGYVSDSISDAEGRFTAPPALTFVFGQNHSSVGITLTFNDYSGDYCSEVNIKWYR
;
A
#
# COMPACT_ATOMS: atom_id res chain seq x y z
N MET A 1 13.25 -0.64 5.08
CA MET A 1 14.45 -1.18 4.42
C MET A 1 14.04 -1.64 3.02
N LYS A 2 14.34 -0.84 1.98
CA LYS A 2 13.72 -0.87 0.64
C LYS A 2 14.71 -1.48 -0.40
N TRP A 3 15.32 -2.62 -0.08
CA TRP A 3 16.49 -3.14 -0.83
C TRP A 3 16.17 -4.23 -1.87
N ASP A 4 14.94 -4.76 -1.94
CA ASP A 4 14.65 -5.95 -2.77
C ASP A 4 14.30 -5.67 -4.26
N ILE A 5 14.20 -4.40 -4.64
CA ILE A 5 13.72 -3.97 -5.97
C ILE A 5 14.51 -2.76 -6.44
N ARG A 6 15.09 -2.84 -7.64
CA ARG A 6 15.73 -1.72 -8.35
C ARG A 6 14.88 -1.35 -9.56
N VAL A 7 14.57 -0.07 -9.73
CA VAL A 7 13.84 0.46 -10.89
C VAL A 7 14.74 1.44 -11.64
N GLU A 8 14.85 1.27 -12.95
CA GLU A 8 15.65 2.11 -13.84
C GLU A 8 14.81 2.56 -15.04
N THR A 9 15.15 3.71 -15.61
CA THR A 9 14.48 4.24 -16.81
C THR A 9 15.49 4.77 -17.81
N ASN A 10 15.11 4.84 -19.08
CA ASN A 10 15.93 5.47 -20.13
C ASN A 10 15.72 6.99 -20.25
N GLY A 11 15.07 7.60 -19.25
CA GLY A 11 14.80 9.04 -19.22
C GLY A 11 13.53 9.35 -18.42
N GLN A 12 13.67 10.27 -17.47
CA GLN A 12 12.56 10.83 -16.70
C GLN A 12 12.73 12.35 -16.53
N GLN A 13 11.62 13.07 -16.39
CA GLN A 13 11.65 14.50 -16.11
C GLN A 13 12.33 14.79 -14.75
N PRO A 14 12.99 15.96 -14.56
CA PRO A 14 13.69 16.28 -13.31
C PRO A 14 12.80 16.30 -12.05
N TYR A 15 11.51 16.53 -12.24
CA TYR A 15 10.47 16.58 -11.20
C TYR A 15 9.66 15.29 -11.10
N SER A 16 10.24 14.16 -11.54
CA SER A 16 9.63 12.83 -11.53
C SER A 16 10.58 11.84 -10.83
N SER A 17 10.01 10.84 -10.15
CA SER A 17 10.77 9.73 -9.54
C SER A 17 10.09 8.39 -9.77
N VAL A 18 10.91 7.35 -9.95
CA VAL A 18 10.48 5.95 -9.99
C VAL A 18 10.40 5.28 -8.63
N ASP A 19 10.95 5.91 -7.58
CA ASP A 19 11.06 5.31 -6.25
C ASP A 19 9.70 4.97 -5.64
N ASP A 20 8.65 5.68 -6.06
CA ASP A 20 7.31 5.54 -5.51
C ASP A 20 6.33 4.78 -6.43
N LEU A 21 6.77 4.35 -7.61
CA LEU A 21 5.92 3.63 -8.58
C LEU A 21 5.33 2.33 -8.00
N THR A 22 6.02 1.69 -7.06
CA THR A 22 5.56 0.43 -6.45
C THR A 22 4.61 0.64 -5.26
N SER A 23 4.37 1.89 -4.84
CA SER A 23 3.49 2.23 -3.73
C SER A 23 2.05 2.48 -4.22
N TYR A 24 1.05 2.00 -3.48
CA TYR A 24 -0.36 2.01 -3.91
C TYR A 24 -1.07 3.35 -3.61
N GLU A 25 -0.45 4.22 -2.81
CA GLU A 25 -1.11 5.39 -2.21
C GLU A 25 -0.89 6.71 -2.97
N GLN A 26 -0.10 6.72 -4.05
CA GLN A 26 0.13 7.99 -4.74
C GLN A 26 -0.90 8.25 -5.83
N ASN A 27 -1.80 9.19 -5.53
CA ASN A 27 -2.41 10.01 -6.58
C ASN A 27 -1.37 11.06 -6.99
N MET A 28 -1.05 11.14 -8.28
CA MET A 28 -0.29 12.29 -8.79
C MET A 28 -1.01 13.57 -8.35
N PRO A 29 -0.29 14.58 -7.82
CA PRO A 29 -0.89 15.85 -7.44
C PRO A 29 -1.72 16.42 -8.60
N PRO A 30 -2.90 17.00 -8.32
CA PRO A 30 -3.83 17.48 -9.35
C PRO A 30 -3.39 18.82 -9.96
N TYR A 31 -2.14 18.91 -10.39
CA TYR A 31 -1.63 20.12 -11.01
C TYR A 31 -1.95 20.19 -12.50
N ALA A 32 -2.33 21.38 -12.97
CA ALA A 32 -2.28 21.71 -14.37
C ALA A 32 -0.83 21.99 -14.76
N TYR A 33 -0.16 21.00 -15.35
CA TYR A 33 1.12 21.23 -16.00
C TYR A 33 0.86 22.15 -17.20
N CYS A 34 1.40 23.37 -17.16
CA CYS A 34 1.31 24.37 -18.23
C CYS A 34 2.13 23.98 -19.47
N LEU A 35 2.12 22.69 -19.82
CA LEU A 35 2.68 22.13 -21.02
C LEU A 35 1.65 22.30 -22.16
N PRO A 36 2.10 22.56 -23.40
CA PRO A 36 1.21 22.64 -24.54
C PRO A 36 0.30 21.40 -24.62
N ARG A 37 -1.02 21.62 -24.71
CA ARG A 37 -2.08 20.60 -24.82
C ARG A 37 -2.43 19.83 -23.54
N TYR A 38 -1.86 20.19 -22.38
CA TYR A 38 -2.21 19.65 -21.06
C TYR A 38 -3.03 20.60 -20.19
N ALA A 39 -3.03 21.90 -20.52
CA ALA A 39 -3.79 22.91 -19.79
C ALA A 39 -5.30 22.78 -20.06
N LYS A 40 -6.05 22.35 -19.04
CA LYS A 40 -7.52 22.41 -19.02
C LYS A 40 -7.95 23.71 -18.33
N MET A 41 -8.73 24.55 -19.01
CA MET A 41 -9.18 25.86 -18.51
C MET A 41 -10.53 25.79 -17.75
N GLU A 42 -10.88 24.64 -17.18
CA GLU A 42 -12.20 24.40 -16.56
C GLU A 42 -12.25 24.79 -15.06
N GLY A 43 -11.20 25.42 -14.54
CA GLY A 43 -11.13 25.89 -13.15
C GLY A 43 -10.98 24.79 -12.09
N THR A 44 -10.94 23.52 -12.50
CA THR A 44 -10.77 22.34 -11.61
C THR A 44 -9.33 22.15 -11.12
N TYR A 45 -8.38 22.93 -11.63
CA TYR A 45 -6.95 22.69 -11.45
C TYR A 45 -6.24 23.90 -10.85
N SER A 46 -5.32 23.66 -9.92
CA SER A 46 -4.29 24.63 -9.58
C SER A 46 -3.14 24.50 -10.59
N ASN A 47 -2.63 25.62 -11.09
CA ASN A 47 -1.43 25.61 -11.92
C ASN A 47 -0.27 24.98 -11.14
N VAL A 48 0.56 24.21 -11.85
CA VAL A 48 1.85 23.75 -11.30
C VAL A 48 2.60 24.97 -10.75
N PRO A 49 3.15 24.91 -9.52
CA PRO A 49 4.01 25.96 -9.00
C PRO A 49 5.26 26.15 -9.88
N ASP A 50 5.81 27.36 -9.93
CA ASP A 50 6.98 27.68 -10.77
C ASP A 50 8.22 26.82 -10.45
N VAL A 51 8.25 26.18 -9.27
CA VAL A 51 9.27 25.24 -8.82
C VAL A 51 8.58 23.98 -8.29
N LEU A 52 8.85 22.83 -8.91
CA LEU A 52 8.48 21.52 -8.38
C LEU A 52 9.66 20.94 -7.59
N GLU A 53 9.40 20.42 -6.39
CA GLU A 53 10.42 19.69 -5.64
C GLU A 53 10.81 18.41 -6.40
N GLN A 54 12.12 18.09 -6.39
CA GLN A 54 12.61 16.88 -7.03
C GLN A 54 12.01 15.64 -6.38
N GLY A 55 11.48 14.74 -7.20
CA GLY A 55 11.17 13.37 -6.82
C GLY A 55 9.75 13.09 -6.33
N GLN A 56 8.83 14.04 -6.39
CA GLN A 56 7.39 13.77 -6.25
C GLN A 56 6.77 13.58 -7.65
N ASN A 57 5.56 13.00 -7.78
CA ASN A 57 4.78 12.89 -9.04
C ASN A 57 4.89 11.59 -9.89
N GLY A 58 5.43 10.48 -9.38
CA GLY A 58 5.54 9.24 -10.18
C GLY A 58 6.44 9.39 -11.41
N TYR A 59 6.30 8.51 -12.42
CA TYR A 59 7.14 8.51 -13.62
C TYR A 59 6.55 9.36 -14.75
N ILE A 60 7.34 10.31 -15.25
CA ILE A 60 7.04 11.14 -16.42
C ILE A 60 8.21 11.04 -17.40
N SER A 61 7.96 10.57 -18.62
CA SER A 61 9.00 10.40 -19.63
C SER A 61 9.59 11.74 -20.11
N THR A 62 10.85 11.71 -20.53
CA THR A 62 11.44 12.82 -21.33
C THR A 62 11.03 12.77 -22.80
N ALA A 63 10.65 11.58 -23.29
CA ALA A 63 10.15 11.40 -24.64
C ALA A 63 8.70 11.91 -24.76
N LEU A 64 8.45 12.69 -25.81
CA LEU A 64 7.13 13.17 -26.21
C LEU A 64 6.65 12.34 -27.40
N SER A 65 5.41 11.85 -27.36
CA SER A 65 4.84 11.12 -28.49
C SER A 65 4.58 12.01 -29.72
N GLY A 66 4.54 11.38 -30.89
CA GLY A 66 4.33 12.00 -32.17
C GLY A 66 2.86 12.31 -32.48
N GLN A 67 2.62 12.60 -33.76
CA GLN A 67 1.30 12.94 -34.29
C GLN A 67 0.33 11.75 -34.24
N ASP A 68 0.85 10.53 -34.29
CA ASP A 68 0.06 9.29 -34.26
C ASP A 68 0.07 8.65 -32.85
N GLY A 69 0.62 9.36 -31.85
CA GLY A 69 0.77 8.86 -30.47
C GLY A 69 1.98 7.95 -30.28
N ASP A 70 2.72 7.63 -31.33
CA ASP A 70 3.93 6.80 -31.31
C ASP A 70 5.14 7.53 -30.70
N PHE A 71 6.07 6.79 -30.11
CA PHE A 71 7.33 7.36 -29.63
C PHE A 71 8.46 7.11 -30.62
N GLY A 72 9.16 8.18 -31.04
CA GLY A 72 10.39 8.04 -31.84
C GLY A 72 11.50 7.30 -31.07
N VAL A 73 11.67 7.62 -29.78
CA VAL A 73 12.46 6.84 -28.82
C VAL A 73 11.51 6.42 -27.67
N PRO A 74 11.07 5.16 -27.64
CA PRO A 74 10.17 4.64 -26.62
C PRO A 74 10.69 4.81 -25.19
N PRO A 75 9.87 5.30 -24.24
CA PRO A 75 10.15 5.20 -22.82
C PRO A 75 10.30 3.73 -22.39
N VAL A 76 11.34 3.44 -21.60
CA VAL A 76 11.60 2.10 -21.07
C VAL A 76 11.75 2.18 -19.56
N ILE A 77 11.04 1.29 -18.84
CA ILE A 77 11.20 1.06 -17.41
C ILE A 77 11.71 -0.37 -17.21
N THR A 78 12.86 -0.50 -16.57
CA THR A 78 13.45 -1.79 -16.17
C THR A 78 13.27 -1.97 -14.67
N VAL A 79 12.70 -3.09 -14.25
CA VAL A 79 12.57 -3.46 -12.84
C VAL A 79 13.34 -4.74 -12.60
N THR A 80 14.29 -4.71 -11.67
CA THR A 80 15.13 -5.83 -11.28
C THR A 80 14.82 -6.21 -9.83
N PHE A 81 14.68 -7.51 -9.59
CA PHE A 81 14.40 -8.12 -8.29
C PHE A 81 15.60 -8.93 -7.84
N ASP A 82 15.95 -8.86 -6.55
CA ASP A 82 17.06 -9.65 -6.01
C ASP A 82 16.76 -11.15 -5.91
N ARG A 83 15.47 -11.53 -5.97
CA ARG A 83 15.02 -12.92 -5.93
C ARG A 83 14.07 -13.19 -7.07
N LEU A 84 14.15 -14.40 -7.63
CA LEU A 84 13.21 -14.88 -8.64
C LEU A 84 11.77 -14.73 -8.17
N LYS A 85 10.92 -14.18 -9.05
CA LYS A 85 9.50 -13.94 -8.85
C LYS A 85 8.68 -14.75 -9.84
N THR A 86 7.41 -14.92 -9.49
CA THR A 86 6.37 -15.44 -10.37
C THR A 86 5.26 -14.40 -10.43
N SER A 87 4.78 -14.11 -11.64
CA SER A 87 3.78 -13.08 -11.93
C SER A 87 2.56 -13.67 -12.62
N ASN A 88 1.38 -13.18 -12.25
CA ASN A 88 0.13 -13.34 -13.00
C ASN A 88 -0.10 -12.19 -14.00
N GLY A 89 0.74 -11.16 -13.96
CA GLY A 89 0.67 -9.98 -14.79
C GLY A 89 1.12 -8.73 -14.04
N VAL A 90 1.09 -7.61 -14.75
CA VAL A 90 1.50 -6.30 -14.22
C VAL A 90 0.31 -5.33 -14.29
N SER A 91 -0.09 -4.77 -13.16
CA SER A 91 -1.07 -3.69 -13.08
C SER A 91 -0.37 -2.34 -13.26
N MET A 92 -0.97 -1.46 -14.05
CA MET A 92 -0.48 -0.11 -14.31
C MET A 92 -1.61 0.91 -14.10
N VAL A 93 -1.25 2.06 -13.52
CA VAL A 93 -2.14 3.23 -13.40
C VAL A 93 -1.42 4.42 -14.04
N PHE A 94 -2.04 4.99 -15.07
CA PHE A 94 -1.57 6.17 -15.79
C PHE A 94 -2.17 7.45 -15.17
N ASN A 95 -2.29 8.53 -15.95
CA ASN A 95 -2.84 9.77 -15.45
C ASN A 95 -4.38 9.74 -15.40
N ARG A 96 -4.92 9.41 -14.21
CA ARG A 96 -6.37 9.46 -13.92
C ARG A 96 -7.01 10.81 -14.20
N ILE A 97 -6.24 11.90 -14.07
CA ILE A 97 -6.74 13.28 -14.10
C ILE A 97 -6.87 13.81 -15.53
N SER A 98 -5.87 13.58 -16.38
CA SER A 98 -5.93 13.99 -17.79
C SER A 98 -6.63 12.96 -18.68
N GLY A 99 -6.70 11.71 -18.23
CA GLY A 99 -7.18 10.59 -19.03
C GLY A 99 -6.17 10.14 -20.09
N ASP A 100 -4.91 10.58 -20.00
CA ASP A 100 -3.84 10.15 -20.89
C ASP A 100 -3.20 8.84 -20.37
N TYR A 101 -3.02 7.88 -21.27
CA TYR A 101 -2.48 6.55 -20.97
C TYR A 101 -1.71 6.00 -22.17
N ALA A 102 -0.88 4.96 -21.97
CA ALA A 102 -0.24 4.27 -23.08
C ALA A 102 -1.24 3.35 -23.80
N SER A 103 -1.51 3.57 -25.08
CA SER A 103 -2.41 2.73 -25.88
C SER A 103 -1.73 1.45 -26.38
N ARG A 104 -0.39 1.40 -26.36
CA ARG A 104 0.39 0.22 -26.74
C ARG A 104 1.68 0.14 -25.97
N LEU A 105 1.98 -1.03 -25.41
CA LEU A 105 3.21 -1.30 -24.68
C LEU A 105 3.64 -2.76 -24.84
N LYS A 106 4.90 -3.03 -24.54
CA LYS A 106 5.50 -4.36 -24.58
C LYS A 106 6.19 -4.65 -23.25
N ILE A 107 6.02 -5.85 -22.73
CA ILE A 107 6.71 -6.31 -21.52
C ILE A 107 7.53 -7.55 -21.87
N ALA A 108 8.82 -7.50 -21.53
CA ALA A 108 9.75 -8.61 -21.65
C ALA A 108 10.23 -9.01 -20.25
N TRP A 109 10.07 -10.29 -19.89
CA TRP A 109 10.51 -10.86 -18.62
C TRP A 109 11.78 -11.66 -18.83
N TYR A 110 12.77 -11.44 -17.97
CA TYR A 110 14.08 -12.06 -18.04
C TYR A 110 14.40 -12.82 -16.76
N LYS A 111 15.07 -13.96 -16.94
CA LYS A 111 15.76 -14.68 -15.89
C LYS A 111 17.25 -14.51 -16.14
N ASP A 112 17.87 -13.68 -15.33
CA ASP A 112 19.24 -13.19 -15.51
C ASP A 112 19.36 -12.46 -16.85
N THR A 113 19.93 -13.10 -17.87
CA THR A 113 20.05 -12.55 -19.23
C THR A 113 19.16 -13.26 -20.25
N GLU A 114 18.48 -14.34 -19.84
CA GLU A 114 17.63 -15.14 -20.71
C GLU A 114 16.21 -14.56 -20.76
N LEU A 115 15.70 -14.32 -21.97
CA LEU A 115 14.31 -13.91 -22.17
C LEU A 115 13.38 -15.09 -21.86
N VAL A 116 12.56 -14.96 -20.82
CA VAL A 116 11.57 -15.97 -20.42
C VAL A 116 10.30 -15.83 -21.25
N GLN A 117 9.80 -14.60 -21.38
CA GLN A 117 8.59 -14.31 -22.13
C GLN A 117 8.61 -12.84 -22.60
N GLU A 118 7.99 -12.57 -23.73
CA GLU A 118 7.68 -11.23 -24.21
C GLU A 118 6.23 -11.18 -24.64
N GLN A 119 5.53 -10.08 -24.32
CA GLN A 119 4.16 -9.88 -24.74
C GLN A 119 3.83 -8.40 -24.95
N GLU A 120 3.11 -8.10 -26.02
CA GLU A 120 2.52 -6.80 -26.27
C GLU A 120 1.12 -6.69 -25.70
N PHE A 121 0.78 -5.50 -25.21
CA PHE A 121 -0.51 -5.15 -24.62
C PHE A 121 -1.02 -3.85 -25.22
N ALA A 122 -2.34 -3.75 -25.32
CA ALA A 122 -3.03 -2.55 -25.76
C ALA A 122 -3.97 -2.08 -24.63
N PRO A 123 -3.48 -1.25 -23.69
CA PRO A 123 -4.36 -0.68 -22.67
C PRO A 123 -5.48 0.14 -23.30
N ASP A 124 -6.67 0.04 -22.72
CA ASP A 124 -7.91 0.71 -23.15
C ASP A 124 -8.36 1.81 -22.18
N GLY A 125 -7.60 2.04 -21.11
CA GLY A 125 -7.92 3.02 -20.08
C GLY A 125 -6.74 3.41 -19.22
N VAL A 126 -7.00 4.33 -18.28
CA VAL A 126 -6.02 4.83 -17.31
C VAL A 126 -5.58 3.79 -16.30
N GLU A 127 -6.35 2.71 -16.12
CA GLU A 127 -5.98 1.56 -15.31
C GLU A 127 -6.04 0.32 -16.19
N TYR A 128 -4.97 -0.46 -16.21
CA TYR A 128 -4.91 -1.64 -17.05
C TYR A 128 -4.09 -2.75 -16.40
N PHE A 129 -4.56 -3.98 -16.56
CA PHE A 129 -3.89 -5.18 -16.07
C PHE A 129 -3.32 -5.98 -17.25
N CYS A 130 -1.99 -5.92 -17.41
CA CYS A 130 -1.24 -6.69 -18.38
C CYS A 130 -1.13 -8.15 -17.92
N ARG A 131 -2.17 -8.95 -18.19
CA ARG A 131 -2.26 -10.34 -17.73
C ARG A 131 -1.26 -11.23 -18.49
N ALA A 132 -0.26 -11.73 -17.77
CA ALA A 132 0.72 -12.70 -18.26
C ALA A 132 1.21 -13.58 -17.12
N LYS A 133 1.04 -14.90 -17.25
CA LYS A 133 1.53 -15.87 -16.26
C LYS A 133 2.98 -16.21 -16.55
N VAL A 134 3.91 -15.61 -15.82
CA VAL A 134 5.36 -15.78 -16.04
C VAL A 134 6.04 -16.26 -14.75
N PRO A 135 6.56 -17.49 -14.72
CA PRO A 135 7.31 -18.01 -13.57
C PRO A 135 8.80 -17.68 -13.65
N LEU A 136 9.44 -17.64 -12.47
CA LEU A 136 10.90 -17.66 -12.30
C LEU A 136 11.68 -16.61 -13.10
N PHE A 137 11.33 -15.34 -12.95
CA PHE A 137 12.08 -14.21 -13.54
C PHE A 137 12.60 -13.28 -12.44
N ASN A 138 13.71 -12.58 -12.67
CA ASN A 138 14.26 -11.56 -11.78
C ASN A 138 14.34 -10.18 -12.43
N GLN A 139 14.02 -10.04 -13.70
CA GLN A 139 13.96 -8.74 -14.36
C GLN A 139 12.74 -8.65 -15.27
N LEU A 140 12.12 -7.49 -15.34
CA LEU A 140 11.13 -7.15 -16.36
C LEU A 140 11.50 -5.82 -17.01
N VAL A 141 11.31 -5.73 -18.32
CA VAL A 141 11.57 -4.55 -19.14
C VAL A 141 10.27 -4.16 -19.83
N ILE A 142 9.75 -2.99 -19.49
CA ILE A 142 8.51 -2.45 -20.04
C ILE A 142 8.87 -1.36 -21.03
N THR A 143 8.46 -1.52 -22.29
CA THR A 143 8.66 -0.55 -23.37
C THR A 143 7.30 0.03 -23.77
N PHE A 144 7.14 1.35 -23.64
CA PHE A 144 5.90 2.02 -24.00
C PHE A 144 5.98 2.53 -25.43
N LEU A 145 5.10 2.03 -26.29
CA LEU A 145 5.19 2.21 -27.74
C LEU A 145 4.31 3.38 -28.23
N GLU A 146 3.18 3.61 -27.58
CA GLU A 146 2.18 4.56 -28.06
C GLU A 146 1.32 5.12 -26.92
N THR A 147 0.87 6.37 -27.05
CA THR A 147 -0.09 7.04 -26.17
C THR A 147 -1.46 7.16 -26.83
N ASN A 148 -2.52 7.13 -26.02
CA ASN A 148 -3.91 7.25 -26.49
C ASN A 148 -4.25 8.60 -27.17
N ARG A 149 -3.41 9.62 -26.97
CA ARG A 149 -3.51 10.93 -27.63
C ARG A 149 -2.14 11.36 -28.14
N PRO A 150 -2.08 12.12 -29.24
CA PRO A 150 -0.82 12.56 -29.80
C PRO A 150 -0.18 13.70 -29.00
N TYR A 151 1.14 13.84 -29.11
CA TYR A 151 1.94 14.84 -28.41
C TYR A 151 1.73 14.79 -26.89
N ARG A 152 2.00 13.62 -26.32
CA ARG A 152 1.91 13.36 -24.89
C ARG A 152 3.23 12.77 -24.36
N TYR A 153 3.66 13.26 -23.21
CA TYR A 153 4.55 12.52 -22.33
C TYR A 153 3.80 11.33 -21.73
N LEU A 154 4.51 10.25 -21.46
CA LEU A 154 3.99 9.11 -20.73
C LEU A 154 3.99 9.41 -19.23
N TRP A 155 2.83 9.29 -18.60
CA TRP A 155 2.66 9.49 -17.16
C TRP A 155 2.23 8.16 -16.53
N LEU A 156 3.00 7.68 -15.56
CA LEU A 156 2.72 6.45 -14.84
C LEU A 156 2.81 6.73 -13.34
N SER A 157 1.72 6.48 -12.62
CA SER A 157 1.63 6.70 -11.18
C SER A 157 1.89 5.42 -10.39
N VAL A 158 1.39 4.27 -10.88
CA VAL A 158 1.52 2.99 -10.19
C VAL A 158 1.96 1.90 -11.18
N LEU A 159 2.91 1.09 -10.73
CA LEU A 159 3.37 -0.13 -11.39
C LEU A 159 3.43 -1.26 -10.35
N LYS A 160 2.54 -2.25 -10.48
CA LYS A 160 2.46 -3.37 -9.53
C LYS A 160 2.52 -4.71 -10.24
N ASN A 161 3.52 -5.51 -9.89
CA ASN A 161 3.56 -6.92 -10.26
C ASN A 161 2.54 -7.71 -9.42
N GLN A 162 1.54 -8.33 -10.05
CA GLN A 162 0.59 -9.22 -9.39
C GLN A 162 1.19 -10.61 -9.26
N ARG A 163 1.29 -11.11 -8.03
CA ARG A 163 1.84 -12.46 -7.78
C ARG A 163 0.83 -13.52 -8.24
N MET A 164 1.35 -14.70 -8.60
CA MET A 164 0.52 -15.90 -8.67
C MET A 164 0.07 -16.28 -7.26
N THR A 165 -1.16 -15.91 -6.87
CA THR A 165 -1.76 -16.33 -5.60
C THR A 165 -2.55 -17.64 -5.67
N ASP A 166 -2.72 -18.27 -6.84
CA ASP A 166 -3.59 -19.45 -6.98
C ASP A 166 -2.85 -20.73 -7.39
N ALA A 167 -1.71 -20.97 -6.75
CA ALA A 167 -1.35 -22.32 -6.37
C ALA A 167 -0.94 -22.22 -4.90
N GLY A 168 -1.37 -23.14 -4.06
CA GLY A 168 -0.82 -23.35 -2.73
C GLY A 168 0.66 -23.74 -2.82
N GLY A 169 1.48 -22.84 -3.35
CA GLY A 169 2.92 -22.88 -3.26
C GLY A 169 3.23 -22.71 -1.79
N LEU A 170 4.00 -23.65 -1.26
CA LEU A 170 4.53 -23.59 0.09
C LEU A 170 5.25 -22.24 0.27
N LYS A 171 4.57 -21.30 0.92
CA LYS A 171 5.14 -20.03 1.37
C LYS A 171 5.96 -20.37 2.62
N ILE A 172 7.18 -20.86 2.45
CA ILE A 172 8.16 -20.82 3.55
C ILE A 172 8.58 -19.37 3.68
N VAL A 173 7.81 -18.61 4.45
CA VAL A 173 8.34 -17.41 5.08
C VAL A 173 9.16 -17.92 6.25
N TYR A 174 10.44 -17.56 6.32
CA TYR A 174 11.09 -17.43 7.62
C TYR A 174 10.55 -16.15 8.27
N ASP A 175 9.25 -16.13 8.52
CA ASP A 175 8.76 -15.42 9.68
C ASP A 175 8.99 -16.44 10.79
N ASP A 176 9.60 -16.03 11.89
CA ASP A 176 9.55 -16.80 13.13
C ASP A 176 8.08 -16.70 13.60
N ILE A 177 7.22 -17.43 12.89
CA ILE A 177 5.83 -17.60 13.24
C ILE A 177 5.90 -18.54 14.43
N ALA A 178 5.60 -17.99 15.59
CA ALA A 178 5.35 -18.73 16.80
C ALA A 178 4.12 -19.62 16.60
N LEU A 179 4.28 -20.71 15.84
CA LEU A 179 3.22 -21.66 15.50
C LEU A 179 2.64 -22.22 16.78
N GLY A 180 1.37 -21.93 17.02
CA GLY A 180 0.66 -22.31 18.23
C GLY A 180 0.71 -21.26 19.36
N ALA A 181 1.51 -20.19 19.31
CA ALA A 181 1.50 -19.15 20.34
C ALA A 181 0.19 -18.36 20.40
N ALA A 182 -0.49 -18.21 19.26
CA ALA A 182 -1.83 -17.61 19.21
C ALA A 182 -2.85 -18.42 20.04
N ASP A 183 -2.69 -19.75 20.08
CA ASP A 183 -3.58 -20.65 20.82
C ASP A 183 -3.06 -20.96 22.24
N ASP A 184 -1.74 -20.88 22.44
CA ASP A 184 -1.01 -21.27 23.65
C ASP A 184 -0.65 -20.05 24.51
N HIS A 185 -1.64 -19.19 24.77
CA HIS A 185 -1.46 -18.11 25.74
C HIS A 185 -2.71 -17.84 26.56
N THR A 186 -2.52 -17.23 27.72
CA THR A 186 -3.60 -16.66 28.53
C THR A 186 -3.27 -15.20 28.78
N ALA A 187 -4.17 -14.30 28.37
CA ALA A 187 -4.06 -12.87 28.64
C ALA A 187 -4.58 -12.58 30.05
N ALA A 188 -3.86 -11.73 30.77
CA ALA A 188 -4.19 -11.26 32.11
C ALA A 188 -3.89 -9.76 32.23
N THR A 189 -4.79 -9.04 32.88
CA THR A 189 -4.62 -7.63 33.22
C THR A 189 -5.52 -7.29 34.40
N ASP A 190 -5.03 -6.41 35.26
CA ASP A 190 -5.79 -5.88 36.39
C ASP A 190 -6.54 -4.59 36.01
N ASP A 191 -6.25 -4.03 34.83
CA ASP A 191 -6.81 -2.77 34.34
C ASP A 191 -7.69 -3.04 33.11
N LYS A 192 -8.96 -3.39 33.36
CA LYS A 192 -9.95 -3.63 32.31
C LYS A 192 -11.35 -3.23 32.76
N ASP A 193 -12.14 -2.77 31.81
CA ASP A 193 -13.55 -2.46 32.02
C ASP A 193 -14.40 -3.75 32.17
N TYR A 194 -15.62 -3.63 32.68
CA TYR A 194 -16.46 -4.76 33.08
C TYR A 194 -16.91 -5.66 31.92
N TYR A 195 -16.97 -5.13 30.70
CA TYR A 195 -17.39 -5.83 29.47
C TYR A 195 -16.24 -6.46 28.69
N VAL A 196 -15.00 -6.36 29.19
CA VAL A 196 -13.82 -6.89 28.50
C VAL A 196 -13.70 -8.40 28.71
N ASP A 197 -13.88 -9.15 27.62
CA ASP A 197 -13.45 -10.55 27.52
C ASP A 197 -12.03 -10.62 26.93
N LEU A 198 -11.10 -11.15 27.71
CA LEU A 198 -9.71 -11.30 27.27
C LEU A 198 -9.53 -12.44 26.24
N GLN A 199 -10.55 -13.29 26.01
CA GLN A 199 -10.53 -14.25 24.90
C GLN A 199 -10.64 -13.56 23.53
N ASP A 200 -11.20 -12.36 23.47
CA ASP A 200 -11.29 -11.55 22.24
C ASP A 200 -9.90 -11.25 21.66
N LEU A 201 -8.90 -11.10 22.54
CA LEU A 201 -7.50 -10.90 22.15
C LEU A 201 -6.88 -12.13 21.46
N LYS A 202 -7.50 -13.31 21.57
CA LYS A 202 -7.06 -14.53 20.88
C LYS A 202 -7.66 -14.68 19.50
N VAL A 203 -8.96 -14.41 19.39
CA VAL A 203 -9.74 -14.65 18.17
C VAL A 203 -9.62 -13.47 17.21
N GLY A 204 -9.36 -12.27 17.75
CA GLY A 204 -9.44 -11.01 17.03
C GLY A 204 -10.91 -10.59 16.92
N VAL A 205 -11.18 -9.32 17.19
CA VAL A 205 -12.52 -8.75 17.09
C VAL A 205 -12.55 -7.68 16.00
N GLU A 206 -13.65 -7.62 15.26
CA GLU A 206 -14.00 -6.47 14.44
C GLU A 206 -14.75 -5.50 15.36
N PHE A 207 -14.20 -4.31 15.58
CA PHE A 207 -14.83 -3.34 16.48
C PHE A 207 -16.19 -2.94 15.92
N PRO A 208 -17.28 -3.05 16.70
CA PRO A 208 -18.59 -2.63 16.24
C PRO A 208 -18.67 -1.11 16.11
N ASP A 209 -19.59 -0.61 15.27
CA ASP A 209 -19.84 0.81 15.01
C ASP A 209 -20.60 1.52 16.14
N TYR A 210 -20.35 1.13 17.40
CA TYR A 210 -21.02 1.68 18.56
C TYR A 210 -20.30 2.92 19.10
N ALA A 211 -21.07 3.99 19.29
CA ALA A 211 -20.67 5.09 20.15
C ALA A 211 -20.78 4.60 21.60
N LEU A 212 -19.64 4.16 22.15
CA LEU A 212 -19.51 4.02 23.58
C LEU A 212 -19.72 5.41 24.17
N CYS A 213 -20.78 5.60 24.96
CA CYS A 213 -21.13 6.86 25.62
C CYS A 213 -20.11 7.25 26.72
N LEU A 214 -18.82 6.97 26.51
CA LEU A 214 -17.70 7.36 27.33
C LEU A 214 -17.41 8.84 27.08
N PRO A 215 -17.02 9.60 28.12
CA PRO A 215 -16.66 11.01 27.97
C PRO A 215 -15.59 11.19 26.87
N ARG A 216 -15.92 12.01 25.85
CA ARG A 216 -15.06 12.36 24.69
C ARG A 216 -14.90 11.30 23.59
N TYR A 217 -15.52 10.12 23.70
CA TYR A 217 -15.53 9.10 22.64
C TYR A 217 -16.78 9.12 21.74
N ALA A 218 -17.85 9.80 22.18
CA ALA A 218 -19.09 9.87 21.42
C ALA A 218 -19.00 10.89 20.26
N LYS A 219 -18.94 10.38 19.03
CA LYS A 219 -19.03 11.19 17.81
C LYS A 219 -20.49 11.39 17.42
N MET A 220 -21.01 12.61 17.54
CA MET A 220 -22.41 12.94 17.22
C MET A 220 -22.63 13.30 15.74
N ASP A 221 -21.90 12.65 14.82
CA ASP A 221 -21.96 12.92 13.37
C ASP A 221 -22.93 11.98 12.62
N GLY A 222 -23.61 11.09 13.34
CA GLY A 222 -24.54 10.10 12.78
C GLY A 222 -23.87 8.87 12.16
N GLY A 223 -22.54 8.76 12.26
CA GLY A 223 -21.78 7.59 11.79
C GLY A 223 -21.71 6.43 12.78
N TYR A 224 -22.29 6.57 13.97
CA TYR A 224 -22.27 5.57 15.04
C TYR A 224 -23.68 5.26 15.54
N SER A 225 -23.92 4.01 15.91
CA SER A 225 -25.10 3.59 16.66
C SER A 225 -24.84 3.74 18.16
N ASN A 226 -25.84 4.12 18.97
CA ASN A 226 -25.66 4.11 20.42
C ASN A 226 -25.38 2.68 20.89
N ALA A 227 -24.43 2.55 21.83
CA ALA A 227 -24.07 1.26 22.42
C ALA A 227 -25.31 0.50 22.92
N PRO A 228 -25.44 -0.80 22.61
CA PRO A 228 -26.48 -1.66 23.17
C PRO A 228 -26.32 -1.82 24.69
N ASP A 229 -27.38 -2.27 25.37
CA ASP A 229 -27.37 -2.53 26.82
C ASP A 229 -26.35 -3.63 27.21
N THR A 230 -25.98 -4.49 26.27
CA THR A 230 -24.98 -5.56 26.41
C THR A 230 -23.88 -5.37 25.38
N LEU A 231 -22.65 -5.21 25.84
CA LEU A 231 -21.46 -5.03 25.02
C LEU A 231 -20.71 -6.37 24.93
N ASP A 232 -20.66 -6.95 23.73
CA ASP A 232 -19.93 -8.17 23.40
C ASP A 232 -18.88 -7.85 22.31
N ASP A 233 -17.83 -8.67 22.19
CA ASP A 233 -16.77 -8.57 21.17
C ASP A 233 -16.03 -7.21 21.15
N MET A 234 -15.86 -6.58 22.31
CA MET A 234 -15.26 -5.24 22.44
C MET A 234 -13.73 -5.25 22.52
N GLY A 235 -13.10 -6.42 22.53
CA GLY A 235 -11.65 -6.53 22.65
C GLY A 235 -11.18 -6.05 24.03
N TYR A 236 -10.08 -5.30 24.06
CA TYR A 236 -9.53 -4.75 25.30
C TYR A 236 -9.79 -3.24 25.42
N VAL A 237 -10.41 -2.85 26.53
CA VAL A 237 -10.57 -1.46 26.96
C VAL A 237 -10.07 -1.34 28.40
N SER A 238 -9.14 -0.41 28.65
CA SER A 238 -8.64 -0.14 30.01
C SER A 238 -9.68 0.60 30.84
N ASP A 239 -9.72 0.34 32.15
CA ASP A 239 -10.49 1.14 33.11
C ASP A 239 -9.79 2.49 33.38
N SER A 240 -8.46 2.51 33.29
CA SER A 240 -7.67 3.74 33.34
C SER A 240 -7.94 4.64 32.13
N ILE A 241 -8.09 5.94 32.38
CA ILE A 241 -8.26 6.98 31.37
C ILE A 241 -7.03 7.90 31.38
N SER A 242 -6.48 8.21 30.21
CA SER A 242 -5.36 9.14 30.05
C SER A 242 -5.76 10.58 30.36
N ASP A 243 -4.81 11.39 30.79
CA ASP A 243 -4.99 12.83 31.00
C ASP A 243 -5.12 13.62 29.68
N ALA A 244 -5.19 14.96 29.78
CA ALA A 244 -5.35 15.84 28.63
C ALA A 244 -4.15 15.82 27.66
N GLU A 245 -2.99 15.36 28.12
CA GLU A 245 -1.76 15.20 27.35
C GLU A 245 -1.58 13.76 26.84
N GLY A 246 -2.55 12.86 27.07
CA GLY A 246 -2.52 11.47 26.64
C GLY A 246 -1.66 10.56 27.52
N ARG A 247 -1.33 10.98 28.75
CA ARG A 247 -0.52 10.19 29.68
C ARG A 247 -1.39 9.45 30.68
N PHE A 248 -1.00 8.21 30.99
CA PHE A 248 -1.62 7.43 32.06
C PHE A 248 -0.85 7.65 33.37
N THR A 249 -1.59 7.92 34.45
CA THR A 249 -0.98 8.01 35.81
C THR A 249 -0.45 6.63 36.25
N ALA A 250 -1.24 5.59 35.97
CA ALA A 250 -0.84 4.18 36.08
C ALA A 250 -1.09 3.55 34.70
N PRO A 251 -0.03 3.24 33.92
CA PRO A 251 -0.20 2.69 32.58
C PRO A 251 -0.89 1.31 32.59
N PRO A 252 -1.94 1.09 31.77
CA PRO A 252 -2.53 -0.23 31.59
C PRO A 252 -1.48 -1.23 31.12
N ALA A 253 -1.51 -2.44 31.67
CA ALA A 253 -0.57 -3.51 31.32
C ALA A 253 -1.30 -4.80 31.00
N LEU A 254 -1.03 -5.36 29.82
CA LEU A 254 -1.46 -6.69 29.40
C LEU A 254 -0.30 -7.68 29.52
N THR A 255 -0.53 -8.76 30.26
CA THR A 255 0.41 -9.86 30.41
C THR A 255 -0.09 -11.08 29.66
N PHE A 256 0.72 -11.61 28.76
CA PHE A 256 0.44 -12.85 28.05
C PHE A 256 1.34 -13.95 28.62
N VAL A 257 0.73 -14.98 29.20
CA VAL A 257 1.44 -16.15 29.74
C VAL A 257 1.30 -17.30 28.76
N PHE A 258 2.42 -17.84 28.28
CA PHE A 258 2.46 -18.95 27.34
C PHE A 258 2.74 -20.28 28.05
N GLY A 259 2.17 -21.38 27.58
CA GLY A 259 2.40 -22.72 28.15
C GLY A 259 3.79 -23.28 27.85
N GLN A 260 4.43 -22.81 26.78
CA GLN A 260 5.81 -23.14 26.42
C GLN A 260 6.55 -21.93 25.84
N ASN A 261 7.86 -22.07 25.63
CA ASN A 261 8.65 -21.03 25.00
C ASN A 261 8.36 -20.95 23.50
N HIS A 262 8.09 -19.75 23.02
CA HIS A 262 7.85 -19.45 21.61
C HIS A 262 8.90 -18.50 21.07
N SER A 263 9.32 -18.70 19.81
CA SER A 263 10.15 -17.75 19.08
C SER A 263 9.26 -16.81 18.29
N SER A 264 9.46 -15.50 18.42
CA SER A 264 8.69 -14.48 17.71
C SER A 264 9.58 -13.35 17.21
N VAL A 265 9.25 -12.81 16.04
CA VAL A 265 9.87 -11.60 15.46
C VAL A 265 9.28 -10.30 16.02
N GLY A 266 8.14 -10.37 16.71
CA GLY A 266 7.45 -9.19 17.25
C GLY A 266 5.98 -9.46 17.60
N ILE A 267 5.23 -8.40 17.88
CA ILE A 267 3.78 -8.44 18.05
C ILE A 267 3.12 -7.40 17.15
N THR A 268 1.92 -7.70 16.66
CA THR A 268 1.06 -6.74 15.95
C THR A 268 -0.03 -6.29 16.92
N LEU A 269 -0.23 -4.97 17.01
CA LEU A 269 -1.32 -4.37 17.79
C LEU A 269 -2.29 -3.71 16.82
N THR A 270 -3.57 -4.07 16.92
CA THR A 270 -4.66 -3.49 16.12
C THR A 270 -5.50 -2.62 17.04
N PHE A 271 -5.66 -1.35 16.69
CA PHE A 271 -6.48 -0.38 17.43
C PHE A 271 -7.79 -0.13 16.69
N ASN A 272 -8.74 0.51 17.36
CA ASN A 272 -10.05 0.84 16.78
C ASN A 272 -9.90 1.79 15.57
N ASP A 273 -10.25 1.29 14.40
CA ASP A 273 -10.15 1.99 13.12
C ASP A 273 -11.33 2.93 12.85
N TYR A 274 -12.47 2.73 13.52
CA TYR A 274 -13.64 3.60 13.42
C TYR A 274 -13.43 4.93 14.13
N SER A 275 -12.91 4.90 15.36
CA SER A 275 -12.64 6.13 16.13
C SER A 275 -11.33 6.80 15.72
N GLY A 276 -10.39 6.01 15.16
CA GLY A 276 -9.06 6.47 14.80
C GLY A 276 -8.16 6.71 16.02
N ASP A 277 -8.58 6.28 17.21
CA ASP A 277 -7.81 6.39 18.44
C ASP A 277 -6.80 5.24 18.53
N TYR A 278 -5.57 5.56 18.93
CA TYR A 278 -4.50 4.59 19.10
C TYR A 278 -3.56 4.96 20.25
N CYS A 279 -2.87 3.97 20.79
CA CYS A 279 -1.82 4.20 21.77
C CYS A 279 -0.56 4.74 21.08
N SER A 280 -0.09 5.91 21.50
CA SER A 280 1.06 6.59 20.89
C SER A 280 2.43 6.14 21.43
N GLU A 281 2.46 5.48 22.59
CA GLU A 281 3.68 4.99 23.23
C GLU A 281 3.43 3.64 23.92
N VAL A 282 4.20 2.61 23.56
CA VAL A 282 4.07 1.26 24.12
C VAL A 282 5.41 0.76 24.65
N ASN A 283 5.40 0.17 25.85
CA ASN A 283 6.53 -0.54 26.42
C ASN A 283 6.27 -2.06 26.41
N ILE A 284 7.09 -2.82 25.68
CA ILE A 284 6.96 -4.28 25.58
C ILE A 284 8.14 -4.94 26.29
N LYS A 285 7.85 -5.86 27.21
CA LYS A 285 8.86 -6.65 27.93
C LYS A 285 8.68 -8.13 27.60
N TRP A 286 9.79 -8.78 27.27
CA TRP A 286 9.84 -10.20 26.96
C TRP A 286 10.46 -10.94 28.14
N TYR A 287 9.82 -12.02 28.58
CA TYR A 287 10.24 -12.83 29.71
C TYR A 287 10.57 -14.25 29.22
N ARG A 288 11.56 -14.89 29.85
CA ARG A 288 11.98 -16.27 29.59
C ARG A 288 12.03 -17.04 30.91
#